data_AF-A0A2M7B6D0-F1
#
_entry.id   AF-A0A2M7B6D0-F1
#
_cell.length_a   1.000
_cell.length_b   1.000
_cell.length_c   1.000
_cell.angle_alpha   90.00
_cell.angle_beta   90.00
_cell.angle_gamma   90.00
#
_symmetry.space_group_name_H-M   'P 1'
#
loop_
_entity.id
_entity.type
_entity.pdbx_description
1 polymer ?
#
loop_
_entity_poly.entity_id
_entity_poly.type
_entity_poly.pdbx_seq_one_letter_code
_entity_poly.pdbx_strand_id
1 'polypeptide(L)'
;MPNLHPLQEKIYNIYRENNSQLPTFRDLAKTLGVSSTNTVAYHIQRLKKAGLLQPFFGPNGVLKLTLANLLSFKSKSGIYVFLKNNQPFYVGESENIKNDLWKIINAQNRISEEIKNSPDKIDIAYQFMENAPERQELKNYLIEFYQKQNIAILSFD
;
A
#
# COMPACT_ATOMS: atom_id res chain seq x y z
N MET A 1 22.91 16.08 10.59
CA MET A 1 21.59 15.43 10.40
C MET A 1 20.54 16.24 11.15
N PRO A 2 19.28 16.33 10.69
CA PRO A 2 18.23 16.95 11.50
C PRO A 2 18.15 16.23 12.86
N ASN A 3 17.89 16.98 13.93
CA ASN A 3 17.82 16.42 15.29
C ASN A 3 16.52 15.61 15.41
N LEU A 4 16.58 14.32 15.07
CA LEU A 4 15.42 13.43 15.05
C LEU A 4 15.05 13.03 16.48
N HIS A 5 13.75 12.88 16.73
CA HIS A 5 13.29 12.26 17.96
C HIS A 5 13.80 10.79 18.03
N PRO A 6 14.14 10.24 19.20
CA PRO A 6 14.68 8.88 19.30
C PRO A 6 13.81 7.79 18.63
N LEU A 7 12.49 7.91 18.71
CA LEU A 7 11.57 7.01 17.99
C LEU A 7 11.65 7.17 16.46
N GLN A 8 11.86 8.39 15.95
CA GLN A 8 12.01 8.63 14.51
C GLN A 8 13.32 8.05 13.99
N GLU A 9 14.39 8.19 14.76
CA GLU A 9 15.69 7.59 14.43
C GLU A 9 15.59 6.07 14.35
N LYS A 10 14.95 5.42 15.35
CA LYS A 10 14.70 3.96 15.30
C LYS A 10 13.86 3.54 14.10
N ILE A 11 12.78 4.26 13.80
CA ILE A 11 11.94 3.99 12.62
C ILE A 11 12.75 4.14 11.33
N TYR A 12 13.59 5.17 11.24
CA TYR A 12 14.42 5.41 10.07
C TYR A 12 15.51 4.35 9.89
N ASN A 13 16.12 3.87 10.97
CA ASN A 13 17.09 2.78 10.92
C ASN A 13 16.44 1.47 10.45
N ILE A 14 15.27 1.11 11.00
CA ILE A 14 14.48 -0.04 10.54
C ILE A 14 14.17 0.06 9.04
N TYR A 15 13.81 1.26 8.56
CA TYR A 15 13.57 1.49 7.14
C TYR A 15 14.83 1.29 6.29
N ARG A 16 16.00 1.78 6.74
CA ARG A 16 17.27 1.62 6.01
C ARG A 16 17.74 0.17 5.98
N GLU A 17 17.62 -0.53 7.10
CA GLU A 17 18.04 -1.93 7.25
C GLU A 17 17.15 -2.88 6.45
N ASN A 18 15.87 -2.54 6.24
CA ASN A 18 14.92 -3.33 5.46
C ASN A 18 14.79 -2.87 4.00
N ASN A 19 15.88 -2.42 3.36
CA ASN A 19 15.89 -2.01 1.95
C ASN A 19 14.80 -0.98 1.61
N SER A 20 14.66 0.06 2.42
CA SER A 20 13.64 1.10 2.25
C SER A 20 12.20 0.60 2.37
N GLN A 21 11.97 -0.42 3.20
CA GLN A 21 10.64 -0.93 3.53
C GLN A 21 10.36 -0.76 5.03
N LEU A 22 9.11 -0.44 5.36
CA LEU A 22 8.65 -0.36 6.75
C LEU A 22 7.70 -1.52 7.04
N PRO A 23 7.87 -2.24 8.17
CA PRO A 23 6.89 -3.18 8.69
C PRO A 23 5.55 -2.51 8.99
N THR A 24 4.53 -3.31 9.36
CA THR A 24 3.21 -2.76 9.71
C THR A 24 3.28 -1.84 10.92
N PHE A 25 2.26 -1.00 11.13
CA PHE A 25 2.19 -0.15 12.33
C PHE A 25 2.20 -0.96 13.63
N ARG A 26 1.57 -2.15 13.62
CA ARG A 26 1.52 -3.03 14.80
C ARG A 26 2.90 -3.64 15.08
N ASP A 27 3.60 -4.09 14.05
CA ASP A 27 4.96 -4.64 14.20
C ASP A 27 5.94 -3.56 14.65
N LEU A 28 5.85 -2.37 14.05
CA LEU A 28 6.64 -1.22 14.51
C LEU A 28 6.32 -0.84 15.95
N ALA A 29 5.04 -0.82 16.35
CA ALA A 29 4.67 -0.51 17.73
C ALA A 29 5.31 -1.51 18.71
N LYS A 30 5.26 -2.80 18.38
CA LYS A 30 5.88 -3.88 19.15
C LYS A 30 7.41 -3.73 19.20
N THR A 31 8.06 -3.55 18.07
CA THR A 31 9.54 -3.42 17.96
C THR A 31 10.05 -2.17 18.68
N LEU A 32 9.29 -1.08 18.66
CA LEU A 32 9.67 0.18 19.30
C LEU A 32 9.30 0.25 20.78
N GLY A 33 8.55 -0.74 21.31
CA GLY A 33 8.06 -0.76 22.68
C GLY A 33 7.03 0.32 22.98
N VAL A 34 6.26 0.76 21.98
CA VAL A 34 5.20 1.78 22.15
C VAL A 34 3.83 1.12 22.15
N SER A 35 2.96 1.56 23.05
CA SER A 35 1.63 0.97 23.24
C SER A 35 0.62 1.34 22.15
N SER A 36 0.91 2.36 21.33
CA SER A 36 -0.04 2.92 20.37
C SER A 36 0.51 2.98 18.95
N THR A 37 -0.26 2.42 18.01
CA THR A 37 -0.02 2.54 16.57
C THR A 37 -0.15 3.99 16.10
N ASN A 38 -0.92 4.84 16.80
CA ASN A 38 -1.04 6.27 16.47
C ASN A 38 0.27 7.02 16.73
N THR A 39 1.02 6.66 17.77
CA THR A 39 2.35 7.22 18.05
C THR A 39 3.31 6.88 16.92
N VAL A 40 3.25 5.63 16.42
CA VAL A 40 4.04 5.20 15.25
C VAL A 40 3.65 6.01 14.00
N ALA A 41 2.34 6.14 13.72
CA ALA A 41 1.83 6.90 12.59
C ALA A 41 2.29 8.36 12.60
N TYR A 42 2.25 9.01 13.77
CA TYR A 42 2.73 10.38 13.96
C TYR A 42 4.21 10.55 13.58
N HIS A 43 5.08 9.68 14.09
CA HIS A 43 6.51 9.76 13.82
C HIS A 43 6.84 9.46 12.36
N ILE A 44 6.17 8.49 11.74
CA ILE A 44 6.31 8.21 10.31
C ILE A 44 5.89 9.41 9.46
N GLN A 45 4.79 10.08 9.81
CA GLN A 45 4.34 11.27 9.08
C GLN A 45 5.37 12.41 9.17
N ARG A 46 6.00 12.62 10.33
CA ARG A 46 7.08 13.61 10.47
C ARG A 46 8.31 13.25 9.64
N LEU A 47 8.72 11.99 9.63
CA LEU A 47 9.84 11.52 8.80
C LEU A 47 9.58 11.70 7.30
N LYS A 48 8.33 11.54 6.86
CA LYS A 48 7.90 11.84 5.49
C LYS A 48 7.99 13.32 5.15
N LYS A 49 7.49 14.18 6.03
CA LYS A 49 7.60 15.64 5.87
C LYS A 49 9.07 16.09 5.80
N ALA A 50 9.96 15.39 6.49
CA ALA A 50 11.41 15.63 6.43
C ALA A 50 12.10 15.02 5.19
N GLY A 51 11.36 14.34 4.29
CA GLY A 51 11.91 13.72 3.09
C GLY A 51 12.76 12.46 3.35
N LEU A 52 12.72 11.92 4.57
CA LEU A 52 13.57 10.80 5.00
C LEU A 52 12.95 9.43 4.69
N LEU A 53 11.63 9.37 4.56
CA LEU A 53 10.93 8.17 4.09
C LEU A 53 10.40 8.44 2.69
N GLN A 54 11.16 8.00 1.70
CA GLN A 54 10.77 8.15 0.31
C GLN A 54 10.02 6.90 -0.16
N PRO A 55 8.85 7.05 -0.81
CA PRO A 55 8.25 5.94 -1.55
C PRO A 55 9.22 5.37 -2.57
N PHE A 56 9.28 4.05 -2.67
CA PHE A 56 9.75 3.40 -3.88
C PHE A 56 8.59 3.40 -4.88
N PHE A 57 8.62 4.36 -5.81
CA PHE A 57 7.83 4.26 -7.02
C PHE A 57 8.63 3.40 -7.99
N GLY A 58 8.17 2.17 -8.24
CA GLY A 58 8.73 1.40 -9.34
C GLY A 58 8.54 2.16 -10.65
N PRO A 59 9.42 1.96 -11.65
CA PRO A 59 9.11 2.42 -12.99
C PRO A 59 7.78 1.78 -13.41
N ASN A 60 6.87 2.57 -14.00
CA ASN A 60 5.63 2.10 -14.66
C ASN A 60 4.37 1.91 -13.80
N GLY A 61 4.17 2.68 -12.73
CA GLY A 61 2.88 2.67 -12.02
C GLY A 61 2.66 1.40 -11.19
N VAL A 62 3.74 0.78 -10.71
CA VAL A 62 3.70 -0.33 -9.76
C VAL A 62 4.43 0.08 -8.48
N LEU A 63 3.81 -0.15 -7.32
CA LEU A 63 4.44 0.02 -6.01
C LEU A 63 4.43 -1.28 -5.21
N LYS A 64 5.44 -1.49 -4.37
CA LYS A 64 5.34 -2.51 -3.32
C LYS A 64 4.33 -2.11 -2.27
N LEU A 65 3.54 -3.05 -1.77
CA LEU A 65 2.60 -2.82 -0.67
C LEU A 65 3.34 -2.72 0.67
N THR A 66 4.09 -1.63 0.84
CA THR A 66 4.74 -1.29 2.11
C THR A 66 4.02 -0.14 2.77
N LEU A 67 4.14 -0.05 4.09
CA LEU A 67 3.60 1.06 4.84
C LEU A 67 4.16 2.41 4.39
N ALA A 68 5.45 2.44 4.07
CA ALA A 68 6.12 3.62 3.52
C ALA A 68 5.40 4.08 2.24
N ASN A 69 5.18 3.18 1.28
CA ASN A 69 4.55 3.50 0.00
C ASN A 69 3.08 3.93 0.15
N LEU A 70 2.28 3.19 0.94
CA LEU A 70 0.86 3.51 1.19
C LEU A 70 0.66 4.92 1.75
N LEU A 71 1.52 5.32 2.69
CA LEU A 71 1.39 6.62 3.33
C LEU A 71 1.76 7.79 2.39
N SER A 72 2.69 7.57 1.46
CA SER A 72 3.10 8.57 0.44
C SER A 72 2.30 8.47 -0.85
N PHE A 73 1.41 7.48 -0.96
CA PHE A 73 0.52 7.35 -2.09
C PHE A 73 -0.35 8.60 -2.21
N LYS A 74 -0.53 9.09 -3.45
CA LYS A 74 -1.31 10.30 -3.74
C LYS A 74 -2.79 9.99 -3.61
N SER A 75 -3.53 10.86 -2.92
CA SER A 75 -5.00 10.80 -2.89
C SER A 75 -5.55 11.28 -4.22
N LYS A 76 -5.70 10.35 -5.17
CA LYS A 76 -6.24 10.60 -6.50
C LYS A 76 -7.20 9.48 -6.90
N SER A 77 -8.10 9.81 -7.80
CA SER A 77 -8.98 8.87 -8.46
C SER A 77 -8.20 8.00 -9.44
N GLY A 78 -8.66 6.76 -9.62
CA GLY A 78 -8.04 5.83 -10.55
C GLY A 78 -8.40 4.37 -10.31
N ILE A 79 -7.70 3.51 -11.03
CA ILE A 79 -7.78 2.06 -10.92
C ILE A 79 -6.51 1.51 -10.26
N TYR A 80 -6.63 0.37 -9.59
CA TYR A 80 -5.50 -0.36 -9.06
C TYR A 80 -5.74 -1.86 -9.07
N VAL A 81 -4.64 -2.62 -9.07
CA VAL A 81 -4.62 -4.07 -9.10
C VAL A 81 -3.66 -4.55 -8.03
N PHE A 82 -4.12 -5.41 -7.12
CA PHE A 82 -3.20 -6.13 -6.24
C PHE A 82 -2.60 -7.33 -6.96
N LEU A 83 -1.29 -7.44 -6.85
CA LEU A 83 -0.49 -8.49 -7.44
C LEU A 83 0.17 -9.29 -6.30
N LYS A 84 0.07 -10.62 -6.31
CA LYS A 84 0.80 -11.52 -5.42
C LYS A 84 1.82 -12.27 -6.26
N ASN A 85 3.12 -12.06 -6.00
CA ASN A 85 4.20 -12.57 -6.86
C ASN A 85 3.98 -12.24 -8.35
N ASN A 86 3.65 -10.98 -8.66
CA ASN A 86 3.30 -10.51 -10.01
C ASN A 86 2.02 -11.11 -10.64
N GLN A 87 1.25 -11.93 -9.92
CA GLN A 87 -0.03 -12.44 -10.41
C GLN A 87 -1.20 -11.62 -9.83
N PRO A 88 -2.10 -11.08 -10.67
CA PRO A 88 -3.22 -10.30 -10.20
C PRO A 88 -4.23 -11.17 -9.43
N PHE A 89 -4.76 -10.65 -8.34
CA PHE A 89 -5.78 -11.33 -7.55
C PHE A 89 -6.94 -10.43 -7.13
N TYR A 90 -6.83 -9.11 -7.32
CA TYR A 90 -7.90 -8.16 -7.04
C TYR A 90 -7.77 -6.93 -7.94
N VAL A 91 -8.91 -6.41 -8.42
CA VAL A 91 -8.99 -5.18 -9.20
C VAL A 91 -10.00 -4.25 -8.52
N GLY A 92 -9.55 -3.04 -8.18
CA GLY A 92 -10.38 -2.01 -7.57
C GLY A 92 -10.30 -0.69 -8.33
N GLU A 93 -11.36 0.10 -8.23
CA GLU A 93 -11.38 1.49 -8.70
C GLU A 93 -11.90 2.37 -7.58
N SER A 94 -11.47 3.63 -7.54
CA SER A 94 -11.91 4.57 -6.52
C SER A 94 -11.72 6.01 -6.96
N GLU A 95 -12.53 6.91 -6.40
CA GLU A 95 -12.28 8.35 -6.43
C GLU A 95 -11.09 8.76 -5.55
N ASN A 96 -10.72 7.91 -4.60
CA ASN A 96 -9.55 8.10 -3.74
C ASN A 96 -8.90 6.76 -3.44
N ILE A 97 -8.01 6.34 -4.35
CA ILE A 97 -7.29 5.06 -4.25
C ILE A 97 -6.61 4.92 -2.89
N LYS A 98 -6.00 5.98 -2.36
CA LYS A 98 -5.32 5.93 -1.05
C LYS A 98 -6.27 5.47 0.06
N ASN A 99 -7.45 6.09 0.16
CA ASN A 99 -8.42 5.77 1.20
C ASN A 99 -8.98 4.35 1.02
N ASP A 100 -9.23 3.95 -0.23
CA ASP A 100 -9.78 2.64 -0.54
C ASP A 100 -8.80 1.50 -0.24
N LEU A 101 -7.51 1.69 -0.58
CA LEU A 101 -6.44 0.77 -0.19
C LEU A 101 -6.40 0.59 1.35
N TRP A 102 -6.48 1.68 2.11
CA TRP A 102 -6.54 1.61 3.57
C TRP A 102 -7.77 0.85 4.09
N LYS A 103 -8.93 1.06 3.46
CA LYS A 103 -10.16 0.35 3.80
C LYS A 103 -10.00 -1.15 3.59
N ILE A 104 -9.45 -1.57 2.44
CA ILE A 104 -9.28 -2.98 2.10
C ILE A 104 -8.29 -3.68 3.02
N ILE A 105 -7.13 -3.06 3.26
CA ILE A 105 -6.07 -3.66 4.09
C ILE A 105 -6.57 -3.89 5.53
N ASN A 106 -7.41 -2.97 6.03
CA ASN A 106 -7.96 -3.04 7.39
C ASN A 106 -9.27 -3.82 7.48
N ALA A 107 -9.87 -4.22 6.36
CA ALA A 107 -11.09 -5.04 6.35
C ALA A 107 -10.84 -6.45 6.90
N GLN A 108 -11.93 -7.17 7.14
CA GLN A 108 -11.94 -8.61 7.41
C GLN A 108 -12.60 -9.32 6.22
N ASN A 109 -11.84 -9.45 5.14
CA ASN A 109 -12.26 -10.16 3.93
C ASN A 109 -11.08 -10.90 3.29
N ARG A 110 -11.40 -11.71 2.28
CA ARG A 110 -10.42 -12.56 1.56
C ARG A 110 -9.24 -11.76 1.00
N ILE A 111 -9.48 -10.55 0.49
CA ILE A 111 -8.41 -9.69 -0.06
C ILE A 111 -7.44 -9.27 1.05
N SER A 112 -7.99 -8.83 2.19
CA SER A 112 -7.19 -8.45 3.36
C SER A 112 -6.42 -9.64 3.94
N GLU A 113 -6.98 -10.85 3.88
CA GLU A 113 -6.33 -12.09 4.32
C GLU A 113 -5.15 -12.44 3.41
N GLU A 114 -5.34 -12.41 2.09
CA GLU A 114 -4.26 -12.60 1.12
C GLU A 114 -3.10 -11.63 1.36
N ILE A 115 -3.41 -10.35 1.63
CA ILE A 115 -2.42 -9.32 1.95
C ILE A 115 -1.67 -9.66 3.24
N LYS A 116 -2.39 -9.98 4.33
CA LYS A 116 -1.81 -10.26 5.65
C LYS A 116 -0.98 -11.56 5.67
N ASN A 117 -1.36 -12.55 4.86
CA ASN A 117 -0.66 -13.83 4.77
C ASN A 117 0.64 -13.76 3.95
N SER A 118 0.82 -12.72 3.13
CA SER A 118 1.97 -12.62 2.24
C SER A 118 2.41 -11.17 1.97
N PRO A 119 2.58 -10.32 3.00
CA PRO A 119 2.75 -8.87 2.83
C PRO A 119 3.94 -8.49 1.94
N ASP A 120 5.06 -9.22 2.06
CA ASP A 120 6.30 -8.94 1.32
C ASP A 120 6.23 -9.35 -0.17
N LYS A 121 5.16 -10.04 -0.56
CA LYS A 121 4.90 -10.55 -1.91
C LYS A 121 3.82 -9.75 -2.63
N ILE A 122 3.28 -8.71 -2.00
CA ILE A 122 2.20 -7.91 -2.57
C ILE A 122 2.73 -6.64 -3.21
N ASP A 123 2.39 -6.45 -4.47
CA ASP A 123 2.57 -5.22 -5.21
C ASP A 123 1.21 -4.64 -5.62
N ILE A 124 1.16 -3.34 -5.91
CA ILE A 124 -0.01 -2.62 -6.41
C ILE A 124 0.37 -2.00 -7.75
N ALA A 125 -0.25 -2.45 -8.83
CA ALA A 125 -0.26 -1.68 -10.08
C ALA A 125 -1.38 -0.66 -10.02
N TYR A 126 -1.18 0.56 -10.51
CA TYR A 126 -2.18 1.63 -10.46
C TYR A 126 -2.07 2.59 -11.64
N GLN A 127 -3.21 3.18 -11.97
CA GLN A 127 -3.30 4.26 -12.95
C GLN A 127 -4.27 5.33 -12.45
N PHE A 128 -3.79 6.58 -12.38
CA PHE A 128 -4.65 7.71 -12.02
C PHE A 128 -5.56 8.07 -13.20
N MET A 129 -6.85 8.18 -12.93
CA MET A 129 -7.89 8.43 -13.95
C MET A 129 -9.04 9.20 -13.33
N GLU A 130 -9.37 10.36 -13.88
CA GLU A 130 -10.41 11.24 -13.32
C GLU A 130 -11.81 10.91 -13.85
N ASN A 131 -11.92 10.39 -15.07
CA ASN A 131 -13.18 10.02 -15.70
C ASN A 131 -13.76 8.74 -15.06
N ALA A 132 -14.92 8.86 -14.40
CA ALA A 132 -15.57 7.75 -13.70
C ALA A 132 -16.08 6.63 -14.64
N PRO A 133 -16.80 6.93 -15.74
CA PRO A 133 -17.13 5.94 -16.76
C PRO A 133 -15.92 5.14 -17.27
N GLU A 134 -14.83 5.81 -17.65
CA GLU A 134 -13.62 5.15 -18.17
C GLU A 134 -12.94 4.26 -17.11
N ARG A 135 -12.92 4.69 -15.84
CA ARG A 135 -12.42 3.85 -14.73
C ARG A 135 -13.21 2.56 -14.59
N GLN A 136 -14.53 2.64 -14.63
CA GLN A 136 -15.40 1.49 -14.46
C GLN A 136 -15.29 0.53 -15.66
N GLU A 137 -15.21 1.07 -16.88
CA GLU A 137 -14.97 0.29 -18.10
C GLU A 137 -13.63 -0.45 -18.02
N LEU A 138 -12.55 0.24 -17.65
CA LEU A 138 -11.24 -0.38 -17.52
C LEU A 138 -11.21 -1.46 -16.42
N LYS A 139 -11.90 -1.24 -15.29
CA LYS A 139 -12.04 -2.25 -14.24
C LYS A 139 -12.69 -3.52 -14.77
N ASN A 140 -13.81 -3.39 -15.46
CA ASN A 140 -14.53 -4.53 -16.03
C ASN A 140 -13.65 -5.25 -17.08
N TYR A 141 -13.01 -4.50 -17.97
CA TYR A 141 -12.08 -5.04 -18.96
C TYR A 141 -10.95 -5.85 -18.33
N LEU A 142 -10.29 -5.32 -17.28
CA LEU A 142 -9.19 -6.03 -16.61
C LEU A 142 -9.66 -7.31 -15.93
N ILE A 143 -10.82 -7.29 -15.27
CA ILE A 143 -11.41 -8.48 -14.66
C ILE A 143 -11.64 -9.56 -15.72
N GLU A 144 -12.31 -9.22 -16.83
CA GLU A 144 -12.55 -10.15 -17.92
C GLU A 144 -11.26 -10.67 -18.56
N PHE A 145 -10.28 -9.79 -18.76
CA PHE A 145 -8.98 -10.12 -19.33
C PHE A 145 -8.22 -11.14 -18.47
N TYR A 146 -8.22 -10.97 -17.14
CA TYR A 146 -7.58 -11.92 -16.23
C TYR A 146 -8.35 -13.23 -16.12
N GLN A 147 -9.68 -13.20 -16.10
CA GLN A 147 -10.50 -14.41 -16.10
C GLN A 147 -10.31 -15.24 -17.37
N LYS A 148 -10.19 -14.60 -18.55
CA LYS A 148 -9.85 -15.28 -19.82
C LYS A 148 -8.49 -15.98 -19.79
N GLN A 149 -7.59 -15.54 -18.92
CA GLN A 149 -6.28 -16.16 -18.68
C GLN A 149 -6.29 -17.19 -17.55
N ASN A 150 -7.48 -17.60 -17.07
CA ASN A 150 -7.65 -18.49 -15.92
C ASN A 150 -7.06 -17.94 -14.61
N ILE A 151 -7.01 -16.62 -14.46
CA ILE A 151 -6.59 -15.96 -13.22
C ILE A 151 -7.85 -15.62 -12.42
N ALA A 152 -7.96 -16.17 -11.22
CA ALA A 152 -9.07 -15.89 -10.31
C ALA A 152 -8.92 -14.50 -9.69
N ILE A 153 -9.93 -13.65 -9.89
CA ILE A 153 -10.01 -12.32 -9.28
C ILE A 153 -11.03 -12.33 -8.15
N LEU A 154 -10.61 -11.90 -6.96
CA LEU A 154 -11.47 -11.76 -5.79
C LEU A 154 -12.43 -10.58 -5.93
N SER A 155 -13.63 -10.71 -5.38
CA SER A 155 -14.56 -9.61 -5.15
C SER A 155 -14.35 -8.98 -3.77
N PHE A 156 -14.63 -7.69 -3.66
CA PHE A 156 -14.75 -7.01 -2.38
C PHE A 156 -16.22 -7.07 -1.96
N ASP A 157 -16.54 -8.06 -1.14
CA ASP A 157 -17.86 -8.24 -0.52
C ASP A 157 -17.98 -7.39 0.77
#